data_AF-B4PTR9-F1
#
_entry.id   AF-B4PTR9-F1
#
_cell.length_a   1.000
_cell.length_b   1.000
_cell.length_c   1.000
_cell.angle_alpha   90.00
_cell.angle_beta   90.00
_cell.angle_gamma   90.00
#
_symmetry.space_group_name_H-M   'P 1'
#
loop_
_entity.id
_entity.type
_entity.pdbx_description
1 polymer ?
#
loop_
_entity_poly.entity_id
_entity_poly.type
_entity_poly.pdbx_seq_one_letter_code
_entity_poly.pdbx_strand_id
1 'polypeptide(L)'
;MDESELLFNLFYFLLCMVIIYPPEEFQRLGFTIEQLFARFLGEEYLDFVGYHLRRTSLNLFVHSCLPFSYFLIHRLKFSVFATQEPLEDSDLDPDFPMPQEAVAFKTLTWKTAQRFSVLAVLAMPALIFNWHQQNWRRHPISKALSKYSISPGSYRAVASEIGTEFRQPDIYKKKLNSISSVIATQNWIIKTTIYNVHFAHQTNTSLSVAKAETYNISQQDQNDTLQMISIIVRPMRQGVSDFHIRINALEFRNLENRVRRPIAIPSNIQFHRNVIDRFVDVFKAQVALNPIFPEDANTDKCFACMLIEPNTKIHKQCADFDRNGAPLADGACCSNCYCRPMWCVECLARWFAARQSDVDREVWLEQKCTCPMCRAKFCVLDVSYITPTVDATNLTQYQGAEGEADDTT
;
A
#
# COMPACT_ATOMS: atom_id res chain seq x y z
N MET A 1 6.74 40.91 4.92
CA MET A 1 5.45 40.20 4.89
C MET A 1 5.01 40.13 6.33
N ASP A 2 3.87 40.72 6.66
CA ASP A 2 3.45 40.85 8.05
C ASP A 2 3.14 39.47 8.64
N GLU A 3 3.45 39.26 9.92
CA GLU A 3 3.19 38.01 10.63
C GLU A 3 1.73 37.56 10.51
N SER A 4 0.80 38.52 10.48
CA SER A 4 -0.63 38.31 10.30
C SER A 4 -1.03 37.77 8.92
N GLU A 5 -0.26 38.10 7.87
CA GLU A 5 -0.45 37.60 6.50
C GLU A 5 0.11 36.18 6.37
N LEU A 6 1.27 35.90 6.98
CA LEU A 6 1.85 34.56 7.04
C LEU A 6 0.92 33.56 7.74
N LEU A 7 0.41 33.93 8.92
CA LEU A 7 -0.55 33.10 9.67
C LEU A 7 -1.84 32.85 8.88
N PHE A 8 -2.36 33.88 8.19
CA PHE A 8 -3.53 33.73 7.34
C PHE A 8 -3.29 32.73 6.20
N ASN A 9 -2.16 32.86 5.50
CA ASN A 9 -1.81 31.97 4.39
C ASN A 9 -1.65 30.51 4.86
N LEU A 10 -0.98 30.30 6.00
CA LEU A 10 -0.79 28.97 6.57
C LEU A 10 -2.13 28.35 7.01
N PHE A 11 -2.97 29.12 7.71
CA PHE A 11 -4.30 28.65 8.12
C PHE A 11 -5.17 28.29 6.92
N TYR A 12 -5.19 29.14 5.89
CA TYR A 12 -5.98 28.91 4.70
C TYR A 12 -5.50 27.69 3.91
N PHE A 13 -4.19 27.49 3.84
CA PHE A 13 -3.59 26.30 3.22
C PHE A 13 -4.02 25.02 3.97
N LEU A 14 -3.96 25.02 5.30
CA LEU A 14 -4.44 23.90 6.12
C LEU A 14 -5.94 23.65 5.91
N LEU A 15 -6.75 24.72 5.84
CA LEU A 15 -8.18 24.61 5.53
C LEU A 15 -8.42 23.94 4.17
N CYS A 16 -7.68 24.33 3.13
CA CYS A 16 -7.76 23.70 1.81
C CYS A 16 -7.40 22.21 1.87
N MET A 17 -6.35 21.86 2.61
CA MET A 17 -5.95 20.47 2.79
C MET A 17 -7.03 19.64 3.47
N VAL A 18 -7.70 20.18 4.50
CA VAL A 18 -8.81 19.49 5.18
C VAL A 18 -10.02 19.33 4.27
N ILE A 19 -10.33 20.31 3.42
CA ILE A 19 -11.46 20.21 2.49
C ILE A 19 -11.19 19.19 1.38
N ILE A 20 -9.98 19.18 0.82
CA ILE A 20 -9.60 18.28 -0.29
C ILE A 20 -9.31 16.86 0.22
N TYR A 21 -8.65 16.75 1.36
CA TYR A 21 -8.27 15.49 2.01
C TYR A 21 -8.78 15.48 3.45
N PRO A 22 -10.10 15.25 3.65
CA PRO A 22 -10.67 15.28 4.99
C PRO A 22 -10.09 14.14 5.84
N PRO A 23 -9.60 14.42 7.05
CA PRO A 23 -9.14 13.37 7.96
C PRO A 23 -10.34 12.55 8.48
N GLU A 24 -10.07 11.37 9.03
CA GLU A 24 -11.14 10.41 9.37
C GLU A 24 -12.13 10.97 10.40
N GLU A 25 -11.66 11.77 11.34
CA GLU A 25 -12.45 12.40 12.39
C GLU A 25 -13.51 13.33 11.78
N PHE A 26 -13.12 14.13 10.79
CA PHE A 26 -14.04 15.04 10.09
C PHE A 26 -15.07 14.27 9.26
N GLN A 27 -14.69 13.13 8.69
CA GLN A 27 -15.62 12.25 7.97
C GLN A 27 -16.64 11.62 8.92
N ARG A 28 -16.21 11.20 10.11
CA ARG A 28 -17.10 10.65 11.15
C ARG A 28 -18.08 11.72 11.67
N LEU A 29 -17.64 12.97 11.75
CA LEU A 29 -18.47 14.11 12.17
C LEU A 29 -19.45 14.60 11.10
N GLY A 30 -19.39 14.07 9.87
CA GLY A 30 -20.30 14.49 8.81
C GLY A 30 -19.79 15.66 7.96
N PHE A 31 -18.58 16.17 8.20
CA PHE A 31 -18.01 17.31 7.50
C PHE A 31 -17.33 16.89 6.19
N THR A 32 -18.11 16.29 5.29
CA THR A 32 -17.69 15.99 3.92
C THR A 32 -18.57 16.72 2.92
N ILE A 33 -18.03 17.04 1.75
CA ILE A 33 -18.80 17.67 0.65
C ILE A 33 -20.00 16.78 0.28
N GLU A 34 -19.82 15.46 0.31
CA GLU A 34 -20.86 14.48 -0.01
C GLU A 34 -22.04 14.54 0.97
N GLN A 35 -21.77 14.67 2.26
CA GLN A 35 -22.81 14.74 3.31
C GLN A 35 -23.47 16.12 3.38
N LEU A 36 -22.71 17.21 3.21
CA LEU A 36 -23.25 18.57 3.22
C LEU A 36 -24.26 18.80 2.08
N PHE A 37 -24.02 18.17 0.93
CA PHE A 37 -24.88 18.24 -0.25
C PHE A 37 -25.67 16.94 -0.50
N ALA A 38 -25.90 16.13 0.53
CA ALA A 38 -26.57 14.84 0.41
C ALA A 38 -27.95 14.94 -0.28
N ARG A 39 -28.71 16.01 0.00
CA ARG A 39 -30.02 16.27 -0.64
C ARG A 39 -29.92 16.49 -2.15
N PHE A 40 -28.81 17.07 -2.63
CA PHE A 40 -28.57 17.32 -4.05
C PHE A 40 -27.99 16.09 -4.76
N LEU A 41 -27.09 15.36 -4.09
CA LEU A 41 -26.47 14.15 -4.63
C LEU A 41 -27.48 13.00 -4.75
N GLY A 42 -28.40 12.89 -3.78
CA GLY A 42 -29.29 11.74 -3.64
C GLY A 42 -28.55 10.53 -3.06
N GLU A 43 -29.18 9.37 -3.17
CA GLU A 43 -28.65 8.12 -2.62
C GLU A 43 -27.84 7.34 -3.65
N GLU A 44 -26.63 6.92 -3.27
CA GLU A 44 -25.74 6.09 -4.09
C GLU A 44 -26.39 4.74 -4.48
N TYR A 45 -27.24 4.20 -3.61
CA TYR A 45 -27.95 2.93 -3.82
C TYR A 45 -28.99 2.99 -4.96
N LEU A 46 -29.67 4.14 -5.11
CA LEU A 46 -30.72 4.30 -6.11
C LEU A 46 -30.16 4.55 -7.50
N ASP A 47 -29.14 5.40 -7.64
CA ASP A 47 -28.53 5.73 -8.93
C ASP A 47 -27.02 5.90 -8.78
N PHE A 48 -26.31 4.78 -8.81
CA PHE A 48 -24.85 4.75 -8.61
C PHE A 48 -24.10 5.67 -9.58
N VAL A 49 -24.37 5.55 -10.88
CA VAL A 49 -23.64 6.32 -11.90
C VAL A 49 -24.04 7.79 -11.86
N GLY A 50 -25.34 8.11 -11.74
CA GLY A 50 -25.79 9.50 -11.66
C GLY A 50 -25.36 10.19 -10.37
N TYR A 51 -25.29 9.47 -9.26
CA TYR A 51 -24.70 9.95 -8.01
C TYR A 51 -23.24 10.36 -8.22
N HIS A 52 -22.41 9.49 -8.82
CA HIS A 52 -21.00 9.79 -9.05
C HIS A 52 -20.76 10.89 -10.10
N LEU A 53 -21.63 11.03 -11.10
CA LEU A 53 -21.61 12.16 -12.05
C LEU A 53 -21.82 13.50 -11.33
N ARG A 54 -22.86 13.57 -10.48
CA ARG A 54 -23.17 14.77 -9.68
C ARG A 54 -22.09 15.06 -8.66
N ARG A 55 -21.61 14.03 -7.95
CA ARG A 55 -20.57 14.12 -6.93
C ARG A 55 -19.24 14.66 -7.47
N THR A 56 -18.74 14.10 -8.57
CA THR A 56 -17.49 14.56 -9.18
C THR A 56 -17.59 15.99 -9.69
N SER A 57 -18.74 16.36 -10.26
CA SER A 57 -19.03 17.74 -10.69
C SER A 57 -19.11 18.71 -9.53
N LEU A 58 -19.76 18.34 -8.42
CA LEU A 58 -19.85 19.15 -7.21
C LEU A 58 -18.47 19.34 -6.59
N ASN A 59 -17.68 18.28 -6.42
CA ASN A 59 -16.33 18.37 -5.88
C ASN A 59 -15.44 19.28 -6.74
N LEU A 60 -15.54 19.18 -8.08
CA LEU A 60 -14.82 20.06 -8.99
C LEU A 60 -15.21 21.54 -8.79
N PHE A 61 -16.51 21.82 -8.63
CA PHE A 61 -17.00 23.17 -8.37
C PHE A 61 -16.53 23.71 -7.02
N VAL A 62 -16.73 22.97 -5.93
CA VAL A 62 -16.32 23.37 -4.58
C VAL A 62 -14.82 23.63 -4.52
N HIS A 63 -14.00 22.74 -5.09
CA HIS A 63 -12.55 22.93 -5.11
C HIS A 63 -12.12 24.10 -6.00
N SER A 64 -12.86 24.41 -7.08
CA SER A 64 -12.60 25.61 -7.89
C SER A 64 -12.92 26.92 -7.18
N CYS A 65 -13.81 26.88 -6.18
CA CYS A 65 -14.13 28.03 -5.33
C CYS A 65 -13.04 28.31 -4.29
N LEU A 66 -12.19 27.33 -3.91
CA LEU A 66 -11.18 27.50 -2.86
C LEU A 66 -10.15 28.60 -3.20
N PRO A 67 -9.55 28.68 -4.39
CA PRO A 67 -8.67 29.80 -4.72
C PRO A 67 -9.41 31.14 -4.75
N PHE A 68 -10.72 31.15 -5.05
CA PHE A 68 -11.49 32.39 -5.14
C PHE A 68 -11.84 32.92 -3.76
N SER A 69 -12.29 32.05 -2.85
CA SER A 69 -12.53 32.42 -1.46
C SER A 69 -11.24 32.88 -0.78
N TYR A 70 -10.07 32.38 -1.16
CA TYR A 70 -8.78 32.90 -0.68
C TYR A 70 -8.63 34.39 -1.01
N PHE A 71 -8.71 34.74 -2.30
CA PHE A 71 -8.56 36.13 -2.73
C PHE A 71 -9.68 37.04 -2.21
N LEU A 72 -10.89 36.51 -2.08
CA LEU A 72 -12.02 37.25 -1.53
C LEU A 72 -11.82 37.56 -0.04
N ILE A 73 -11.43 36.57 0.76
CA ILE A 73 -11.19 36.75 2.20
C ILE A 73 -9.94 37.59 2.44
N HIS A 74 -8.87 37.38 1.67
CA HIS A 74 -7.67 38.20 1.72
C HIS A 74 -8.01 39.66 1.40
N ARG A 75 -8.75 39.91 0.31
CA ARG A 75 -9.25 41.25 0.01
C ARG A 75 -10.08 41.81 1.15
N LEU A 76 -11.10 41.11 1.65
CA LEU A 76 -11.94 41.64 2.74
C LEU A 76 -11.15 41.93 4.02
N LYS A 77 -10.21 41.08 4.39
CA LYS A 77 -9.40 41.23 5.62
C LYS A 77 -8.34 42.30 5.48
N PHE A 78 -7.65 42.40 4.35
CA PHE A 78 -6.53 43.32 4.17
C PHE A 78 -6.91 44.62 3.44
N SER A 79 -8.00 44.66 2.67
CA SER A 79 -8.51 45.90 2.05
C SER A 79 -9.34 46.75 3.00
N VAL A 80 -9.95 46.16 4.03
CA VAL A 80 -10.69 46.91 5.07
C VAL A 80 -9.73 47.58 6.08
N PHE A 81 -8.52 47.05 6.23
CA PHE A 81 -7.46 47.65 7.06
C PHE A 81 -6.42 48.45 6.25
N ALA A 82 -6.46 48.40 4.91
CA ALA A 82 -5.62 49.24 4.04
C ALA A 82 -6.24 50.63 3.78
N THR A 83 -6.85 51.25 4.79
CA THR A 83 -6.90 52.71 4.88
C THR A 83 -5.60 53.20 5.52
N GLN A 84 -4.47 52.94 4.88
CA GLN A 84 -3.23 53.66 5.17
C GLN A 84 -2.40 53.71 3.89
N GLU A 85 -2.50 54.88 3.27
CA GLU A 85 -1.54 55.58 2.43
C GLU A 85 -1.17 55.02 1.03
N PRO A 86 -1.15 55.90 0.01
CA PRO A 86 -0.50 55.59 -1.26
C PRO A 86 0.97 55.29 -0.99
N LEU A 87 1.54 54.39 -1.80
CA LEU A 87 2.98 54.11 -1.88
C LEU A 87 3.78 55.38 -2.18
N GLU A 88 4.01 56.24 -1.18
CA GLU A 88 4.99 57.33 -1.26
C GLU A 88 6.03 57.34 -0.14
N ASP A 89 5.79 56.72 1.02
CA ASP A 89 6.86 56.57 2.03
C ASP A 89 6.67 55.26 2.80
N SER A 90 7.30 54.18 2.32
CA SER A 90 7.66 53.08 3.20
C SER A 90 9.15 53.21 3.41
N ASP A 91 9.55 53.60 4.62
CA ASP A 91 10.90 53.53 5.15
C ASP A 91 11.50 52.14 4.84
N LEU A 92 12.20 52.05 3.73
CA LEU A 92 13.04 50.92 3.37
C LEU A 92 14.40 51.18 4.02
N ASP A 93 14.88 50.23 4.80
CA ASP A 93 16.27 50.19 5.26
C ASP A 93 17.20 50.47 4.05
N PRO A 94 18.05 51.52 4.11
CA PRO A 94 18.83 51.99 2.96
C PRO A 94 19.88 50.98 2.47
N ASP A 95 20.09 49.87 3.19
CA ASP A 95 21.11 48.86 2.87
C ASP A 95 20.63 47.78 1.87
N PHE A 96 19.33 47.61 1.64
CA PHE A 96 18.80 46.59 0.71
C PHE A 96 17.59 47.07 -0.11
N PRO A 97 17.79 47.83 -1.20
CA PRO A 97 16.71 48.17 -2.13
C PRO A 97 16.22 46.91 -2.84
N MET A 98 14.96 46.53 -2.62
CA MET A 98 14.31 45.46 -3.39
C MET A 98 14.19 45.90 -4.86
N PRO A 99 14.70 45.12 -5.84
CA PRO A 99 14.70 45.53 -7.23
C PRO A 99 13.27 45.81 -7.72
N GLN A 100 13.08 46.93 -8.42
CA GLN A 100 11.77 47.39 -8.92
C GLN A 100 11.07 46.32 -9.80
N GLU A 101 11.87 45.47 -10.45
CA GLU A 101 11.43 44.30 -11.20
C GLU A 101 10.72 43.25 -10.32
N ALA A 102 11.18 43.03 -9.08
CA ALA A 102 10.59 42.07 -8.15
C ALA A 102 9.21 42.54 -7.65
N VAL A 103 9.02 43.84 -7.44
CA VAL A 103 7.73 44.43 -7.05
C VAL A 103 6.72 44.35 -8.19
N ALA A 104 7.15 44.68 -9.41
CA ALA A 104 6.32 44.53 -10.61
C ALA A 104 5.92 43.07 -10.83
N PHE A 105 6.84 42.12 -10.67
CA PHE A 105 6.56 40.68 -10.78
C PHE A 105 5.57 40.19 -9.73
N LYS A 106 5.70 40.61 -8.46
CA LYS A 106 4.77 40.24 -7.37
C LYS A 106 3.35 40.75 -7.63
N THR A 107 3.20 42.01 -8.06
CA THR A 107 1.88 42.59 -8.33
C THR A 107 1.22 42.00 -9.57
N LEU A 108 2.01 41.68 -10.60
CA LEU A 108 1.53 41.02 -11.80
C LEU A 108 1.06 39.58 -11.50
N THR A 109 1.86 38.78 -10.79
CA THR A 109 1.50 37.40 -10.43
C THR A 109 0.26 37.33 -9.54
N TRP A 110 0.10 38.27 -8.60
CA TRP A 110 -1.10 38.38 -7.78
C TRP A 110 -2.36 38.68 -8.61
N LYS A 111 -2.28 39.67 -9.50
CA LYS A 111 -3.41 40.06 -10.38
C LYS A 111 -3.76 38.95 -11.37
N THR A 112 -2.78 38.24 -11.92
CA THR A 112 -3.05 37.12 -12.84
C THR A 112 -3.67 35.93 -12.11
N ALA A 113 -3.18 35.58 -10.93
CA ALA A 113 -3.74 34.51 -10.10
C ALA A 113 -5.19 34.80 -9.69
N GLN A 114 -5.49 36.05 -9.29
CA GLN A 114 -6.86 36.47 -8.99
C GLN A 114 -7.79 36.33 -10.19
N ARG A 115 -7.37 36.76 -11.38
CA ARG A 115 -8.16 36.63 -12.62
C ARG A 115 -8.41 35.17 -12.98
N PHE A 116 -7.39 34.31 -12.85
CA PHE A 116 -7.52 32.89 -13.12
C PHE A 116 -8.50 32.22 -12.15
N SER A 117 -8.45 32.60 -10.88
CA SER A 117 -9.36 32.11 -9.84
C SER A 117 -10.82 32.46 -10.12
N VAL A 118 -11.11 33.72 -10.49
CA VAL A 118 -12.46 34.14 -10.91
C VAL A 118 -12.90 33.40 -12.16
N LEU A 119 -12.01 33.26 -13.15
CA LEU A 119 -12.30 32.52 -14.37
C LEU A 119 -12.65 31.06 -14.09
N ALA A 120 -11.92 30.40 -13.18
CA ALA A 120 -12.18 29.01 -12.80
C ALA A 120 -13.58 28.83 -12.19
N VAL A 121 -13.99 29.72 -11.27
CA VAL A 121 -15.33 29.69 -10.65
C VAL A 121 -16.45 29.92 -11.66
N LEU A 122 -16.22 30.69 -12.72
CA LEU A 122 -17.21 30.90 -13.78
C LEU A 122 -17.21 29.76 -14.81
N ALA A 123 -16.03 29.24 -15.15
CA ALA A 123 -15.87 28.19 -16.16
C ALA A 123 -16.43 26.84 -15.69
N MET A 124 -16.24 26.47 -14.41
CA MET A 124 -16.67 25.15 -13.92
C MET A 124 -18.19 24.95 -13.94
N PRO A 125 -19.04 25.89 -13.46
CA PRO A 125 -20.49 25.81 -13.63
C PRO A 125 -20.93 25.80 -15.09
N ALA A 126 -20.26 26.57 -15.96
CA ALA A 126 -20.55 26.56 -17.39
C ALA A 126 -20.28 25.18 -18.02
N LEU A 127 -19.19 24.52 -17.63
CA LEU A 127 -18.87 23.15 -18.04
C LEU A 127 -19.90 22.15 -17.50
N ILE A 128 -20.27 22.24 -16.22
CA ILE A 128 -21.28 21.37 -15.60
C ILE A 128 -22.63 21.54 -16.27
N PHE A 129 -23.03 22.79 -16.57
CA PHE A 129 -24.27 23.09 -17.28
C PHE A 129 -24.26 22.54 -18.71
N ASN A 130 -23.14 22.64 -19.41
CA ASN A 130 -22.96 22.02 -20.72
C ASN A 130 -23.09 20.49 -20.65
N TRP A 131 -22.51 19.85 -19.62
CA TRP A 131 -22.70 18.41 -19.39
C TRP A 131 -24.14 18.06 -19.11
N HIS A 132 -24.83 18.85 -18.28
CA HIS A 132 -26.24 18.66 -17.96
C HIS A 132 -27.13 18.75 -19.21
N GLN A 133 -26.93 19.78 -20.06
CA GLN A 133 -27.67 19.95 -21.33
C GLN A 133 -27.50 18.74 -22.27
N GLN A 134 -26.30 18.15 -22.30
CA GLN A 134 -26.00 16.98 -23.13
C GLN A 134 -26.35 15.65 -22.44
N ASN A 135 -27.22 15.66 -21.43
CA ASN A 135 -27.58 14.46 -20.65
C ASN A 135 -26.34 13.69 -20.17
N TRP A 136 -25.32 14.41 -19.70
CA TRP A 136 -24.05 13.89 -19.16
C TRP A 136 -23.18 13.10 -20.14
N ARG A 137 -23.53 13.00 -21.43
CA ARG A 137 -22.77 12.20 -22.43
C ARG A 137 -21.30 12.59 -22.56
N ARG A 138 -20.99 13.89 -22.42
CA ARG A 138 -19.62 14.41 -22.56
C ARG A 138 -18.78 14.26 -21.29
N HIS A 139 -19.38 13.88 -20.17
CA HIS A 139 -18.70 13.71 -18.90
C HIS A 139 -17.65 12.58 -18.97
N PRO A 140 -16.47 12.70 -18.34
CA PRO A 140 -15.42 11.67 -18.35
C PRO A 140 -15.90 10.27 -17.96
N ILE A 141 -16.72 10.17 -16.90
CA ILE A 141 -17.33 8.90 -16.44
C ILE A 141 -18.21 8.29 -17.54
N SER A 142 -19.08 9.07 -18.17
CA SER A 142 -19.96 8.58 -19.25
C SER A 142 -19.17 8.17 -20.48
N LYS A 143 -18.08 8.88 -20.81
CA LYS A 143 -17.13 8.48 -21.87
C LYS A 143 -16.36 7.20 -21.53
N ALA A 144 -16.05 6.97 -20.26
CA ALA A 144 -15.43 5.72 -19.81
C ALA A 144 -16.42 4.56 -19.92
N LEU A 145 -17.67 4.76 -19.50
CA LEU A 145 -18.74 3.76 -19.61
C LEU A 145 -19.16 3.48 -21.05
N SER A 146 -19.18 4.48 -21.92
CA SER A 146 -19.47 4.28 -23.35
C SER A 146 -18.42 3.43 -24.06
N LYS A 147 -17.20 3.33 -23.50
CA LYS A 147 -16.22 2.37 -24.02
C LYS A 147 -16.68 0.96 -23.77
N TYR A 148 -17.49 0.70 -22.75
CA TYR A 148 -17.98 -0.62 -22.38
C TYR A 148 -19.26 -1.04 -23.11
N SER A 149 -20.00 -0.09 -23.69
CA SER A 149 -21.28 -0.37 -24.34
C SER A 149 -21.13 -1.17 -25.64
N ILE A 150 -22.16 -1.96 -25.95
CA ILE A 150 -22.26 -2.72 -27.21
C ILE A 150 -22.65 -1.77 -28.36
N SER A 151 -23.62 -0.87 -28.12
CA SER A 151 -23.96 0.19 -29.07
C SER A 151 -23.06 1.41 -28.85
N PRO A 152 -22.44 1.97 -29.91
CA PRO A 152 -21.61 3.16 -29.79
C PRO A 152 -22.44 4.35 -29.29
N GLY A 153 -21.99 4.99 -28.22
CA GLY A 153 -22.58 6.23 -27.69
C GLY A 153 -23.68 6.07 -26.63
N SER A 154 -24.14 4.85 -26.32
CA SER A 154 -25.13 4.61 -25.25
C SER A 154 -24.49 4.05 -23.98
N TYR A 155 -24.08 4.94 -23.07
CA TYR A 155 -23.55 4.56 -21.75
C TYR A 155 -24.65 4.12 -20.76
N ARG A 156 -25.93 4.41 -21.06
CA ARG A 156 -27.06 4.21 -20.14
C ARG A 156 -27.33 2.74 -19.84
N ALA A 157 -27.17 1.85 -20.83
CA ALA A 157 -27.38 0.42 -20.65
C ALA A 157 -26.38 -0.15 -19.62
N VAL A 158 -25.09 0.16 -19.80
CA VAL A 158 -24.02 -0.23 -18.87
C VAL A 158 -24.21 0.40 -17.49
N ALA A 159 -24.64 1.66 -17.44
CA ALA A 159 -24.94 2.33 -16.18
C ALA A 159 -26.09 1.67 -15.42
N SER A 160 -27.13 1.23 -16.13
CA SER A 160 -28.26 0.50 -15.55
C SER A 160 -27.82 -0.87 -15.03
N GLU A 161 -26.99 -1.60 -15.78
CA GLU A 161 -26.43 -2.89 -15.38
C GLU A 161 -25.60 -2.77 -14.09
N ILE A 162 -24.68 -1.82 -14.05
CA ILE A 162 -23.87 -1.51 -12.85
C ILE A 162 -24.79 -1.13 -11.67
N GLY A 163 -25.82 -0.32 -11.93
CA GLY A 163 -26.81 0.06 -10.90
C GLY A 163 -27.57 -1.14 -10.35
N THR A 164 -27.98 -2.08 -11.20
CA THR A 164 -28.66 -3.31 -10.75
C THR A 164 -27.74 -4.24 -9.97
N GLU A 165 -26.48 -4.37 -10.38
CA GLU A 165 -25.48 -5.16 -9.65
C GLU A 165 -25.12 -4.55 -8.30
N PHE A 166 -24.99 -3.21 -8.24
CA PHE A 166 -24.64 -2.52 -7.01
C PHE A 166 -25.72 -2.67 -5.92
N ARG A 167 -26.98 -2.85 -6.32
CA ARG A 167 -28.09 -3.05 -5.37
C ARG A 167 -28.13 -4.44 -4.75
N GLN A 168 -27.37 -5.39 -5.28
CA GLN A 168 -27.29 -6.74 -4.72
C GLN A 168 -26.56 -6.71 -3.36
N PRO A 169 -26.96 -7.55 -2.38
CA PRO A 169 -26.39 -7.52 -1.03
C PRO A 169 -24.93 -7.98 -0.99
N ASP A 170 -24.49 -8.70 -2.02
CA ASP A 170 -23.16 -9.31 -2.09
C ASP A 170 -22.15 -8.35 -2.76
N ILE A 171 -22.00 -7.13 -2.24
CA ILE A 171 -21.00 -6.19 -2.75
C ILE A 171 -19.84 -6.04 -1.76
N TYR A 172 -18.62 -6.09 -2.27
CA TYR A 172 -17.44 -5.72 -1.48
C TYR A 172 -17.19 -4.23 -1.68
N LYS A 173 -17.45 -3.41 -0.65
CA LYS A 173 -17.15 -1.98 -0.66
C LYS A 173 -16.16 -1.68 0.46
N LYS A 174 -14.98 -1.17 0.09
CA LYS A 174 -13.94 -0.79 1.05
C LYS A 174 -13.38 0.58 0.74
N LYS A 175 -13.20 1.39 1.78
CA LYS A 175 -12.49 2.66 1.70
C LYS A 175 -10.98 2.41 1.74
N LEU A 176 -10.26 2.88 0.71
CA LEU A 176 -8.80 2.69 0.58
C LEU A 176 -8.02 3.78 1.31
N ASN A 177 -8.49 5.02 1.20
CA ASN A 177 -7.97 6.20 1.88
C ASN A 177 -9.12 7.22 2.03
N SER A 178 -8.85 8.41 2.58
CA SER A 178 -9.86 9.45 2.76
C SER A 178 -10.66 9.80 1.50
N ILE A 179 -10.06 9.60 0.33
CA ILE A 179 -10.49 10.20 -0.95
C ILE A 179 -10.82 9.16 -2.04
N SER A 180 -10.66 7.87 -1.75
CA SER A 180 -10.86 6.80 -2.71
C SER A 180 -11.40 5.53 -2.05
N SER A 181 -12.26 4.86 -2.80
CA SER A 181 -12.86 3.59 -2.40
C SER A 181 -12.82 2.60 -3.55
N VAL A 182 -12.74 1.32 -3.20
CA VAL A 182 -12.88 0.20 -4.12
C VAL A 182 -14.21 -0.48 -3.88
N ILE A 183 -14.89 -0.80 -4.97
CA ILE A 183 -16.14 -1.55 -4.98
C ILE A 183 -15.94 -2.70 -5.96
N ALA A 184 -16.13 -3.93 -5.49
CA ALA A 184 -16.16 -5.12 -6.34
C ALA A 184 -17.58 -5.72 -6.30
N THR A 185 -18.22 -5.71 -7.47
CA THR A 185 -19.51 -6.37 -7.71
C THR A 185 -19.28 -7.75 -8.31
N GLN A 186 -20.33 -8.40 -8.84
CA GLN A 186 -20.19 -9.70 -9.50
C GLN A 186 -19.38 -9.61 -10.80
N ASN A 187 -19.57 -8.56 -11.62
CA ASN A 187 -18.90 -8.41 -12.91
C ASN A 187 -17.97 -7.21 -12.99
N TRP A 188 -18.04 -6.27 -12.05
CA TRP A 188 -17.29 -5.02 -12.11
C TRP A 188 -16.31 -4.87 -10.94
N ILE A 189 -15.18 -4.25 -11.24
CA ILE A 189 -14.26 -3.67 -10.26
C ILE A 189 -14.28 -2.18 -10.52
N ILE A 190 -14.67 -1.41 -9.51
CA ILE A 190 -14.87 0.02 -9.59
C ILE A 190 -14.00 0.68 -8.55
N LYS A 191 -13.14 1.60 -9.00
CA LYS A 191 -12.38 2.47 -8.10
C LYS A 191 -12.93 3.87 -8.21
N THR A 192 -13.52 4.38 -7.13
CA THR A 192 -14.00 5.75 -7.07
C THR A 192 -12.95 6.64 -6.42
N THR A 193 -12.70 7.80 -7.02
CA THR A 193 -11.83 8.86 -6.49
C THR A 193 -12.63 10.18 -6.41
N ILE A 194 -12.02 11.26 -5.93
CA ILE A 194 -12.67 12.58 -5.83
C ILE A 194 -13.19 13.07 -7.18
N TYR A 195 -12.39 12.91 -8.23
CA TYR A 195 -12.64 13.53 -9.55
C TYR A 195 -12.97 12.52 -10.65
N ASN A 196 -12.69 11.24 -10.43
CA ASN A 196 -12.86 10.22 -11.47
C ASN A 196 -13.34 8.88 -10.89
N VAL A 197 -13.99 8.09 -11.74
CA VAL A 197 -14.38 6.72 -11.44
C VAL A 197 -13.81 5.81 -12.52
N HIS A 198 -12.99 4.86 -12.09
CA HIS A 198 -12.42 3.85 -12.97
C HIS A 198 -13.28 2.60 -12.93
N PHE A 199 -13.60 2.07 -14.09
CA PHE A 199 -14.38 0.85 -14.26
C PHE A 199 -13.52 -0.19 -14.96
N ALA A 200 -13.57 -1.42 -14.46
CA ALA A 200 -12.97 -2.60 -15.07
C ALA A 200 -13.99 -3.74 -15.03
N HIS A 201 -14.27 -4.33 -16.19
CA HIS A 201 -15.11 -5.52 -16.27
C HIS A 201 -14.26 -6.77 -15.97
N GLN A 202 -14.64 -7.56 -14.97
CA GLN A 202 -13.84 -8.66 -14.41
C GLN A 202 -13.44 -9.70 -15.46
N THR A 203 -14.33 -10.04 -16.39
CA THR A 203 -14.04 -11.00 -17.46
C THR A 203 -12.94 -10.51 -18.42
N ASN A 204 -12.74 -9.20 -18.55
CA ASN A 204 -11.80 -8.60 -19.51
C ASN A 204 -10.72 -7.78 -18.79
N THR A 205 -10.29 -8.24 -17.63
CA THR A 205 -9.31 -7.56 -16.80
C THR A 205 -8.27 -8.55 -16.31
N SER A 206 -7.00 -8.17 -16.30
CA SER A 206 -5.96 -8.88 -15.56
C SER A 206 -5.61 -8.12 -14.28
N LEU A 207 -5.44 -8.87 -13.20
CA LEU A 207 -5.08 -8.36 -11.89
C LEU A 207 -3.72 -8.93 -11.54
N SER A 208 -2.78 -8.06 -11.18
CA SER A 208 -1.45 -8.47 -10.74
C SER A 208 -0.98 -7.65 -9.56
N VAL A 209 -0.35 -8.28 -8.58
CA VAL A 209 0.31 -7.57 -7.50
C VAL A 209 1.54 -6.85 -8.04
N ALA A 210 1.61 -5.54 -7.81
CA ALA A 210 2.71 -4.69 -8.27
C ALA A 210 3.79 -4.56 -7.21
N LYS A 211 3.37 -4.38 -5.96
CA LYS A 211 4.27 -4.11 -4.84
C LYS A 211 3.60 -4.50 -3.53
N ALA A 212 4.38 -5.02 -2.58
CA ALA A 212 3.98 -5.15 -1.19
C ALA A 212 4.96 -4.31 -0.35
N GLU A 213 4.43 -3.40 0.46
CA GLU A 213 5.19 -2.51 1.32
C GLU A 213 4.81 -2.79 2.77
N THR A 214 5.79 -3.06 3.63
CA THR A 214 5.55 -3.28 5.06
C THR A 214 5.98 -2.06 5.85
N TYR A 215 5.08 -1.53 6.66
CA TYR A 215 5.30 -0.40 7.55
C TYR A 215 5.31 -0.86 8.99
N ASN A 216 6.30 -0.45 9.78
CA ASN A 216 6.28 -0.64 11.23
C ASN A 216 5.57 0.57 11.84
N ILE A 217 4.41 0.37 12.48
CA ILE A 217 3.72 1.48 13.18
C ILE A 217 4.26 1.53 14.60
N SER A 218 5.04 2.56 14.90
CA SER A 218 5.68 2.75 16.21
C SER A 218 4.91 3.72 17.11
N GLN A 219 3.57 3.60 17.17
CA GLN A 219 2.73 4.46 18.02
C GLN A 219 1.84 3.61 18.93
N GLN A 220 2.30 3.52 20.19
CA GLN A 220 1.59 3.06 21.39
C GLN A 220 0.97 1.63 21.33
N ASP A 221 1.70 0.72 21.98
CA ASP A 221 1.30 -0.56 22.58
C ASP A 221 1.06 -1.81 21.72
N GLN A 222 1.14 -1.76 20.39
CA GLN A 222 1.26 -2.99 19.58
C GLN A 222 2.23 -2.78 18.42
N ASN A 223 3.32 -3.56 18.38
CA ASN A 223 4.25 -3.69 17.25
C ASN A 223 3.55 -4.35 16.05
N ASP A 224 2.51 -3.70 15.52
CA ASP A 224 1.73 -4.19 14.40
C ASP A 224 2.39 -3.72 13.10
N THR A 225 2.87 -4.69 12.31
CA THR A 225 3.47 -4.41 11.00
C THR A 225 2.36 -4.31 9.98
N LEU A 226 2.09 -3.10 9.49
CA LEU A 226 1.04 -2.86 8.52
C LEU A 226 1.59 -3.12 7.12
N GLN A 227 1.21 -4.26 6.53
CA GLN A 227 1.57 -4.59 5.15
C GLN A 227 0.50 -4.07 4.18
N MET A 228 0.90 -3.17 3.28
CA MET A 228 0.06 -2.62 2.22
C MET A 228 0.44 -3.23 0.88
N ILE A 229 -0.55 -3.75 0.16
CA ILE A 229 -0.39 -4.36 -1.15
C ILE A 229 -0.96 -3.43 -2.21
N SER A 230 -0.15 -3.15 -3.23
CA SER A 230 -0.58 -2.47 -4.45
C SER A 230 -0.90 -3.50 -5.53
N ILE A 231 -2.16 -3.54 -5.96
CA ILE A 231 -2.67 -4.38 -7.04
C ILE A 231 -2.87 -3.49 -8.26
N ILE A 232 -2.30 -3.87 -9.39
CA ILE A 232 -2.58 -3.25 -10.69
C ILE A 232 -3.77 -3.96 -11.32
N VAL A 233 -4.75 -3.15 -11.75
CA VAL A 233 -5.88 -3.57 -12.56
C VAL A 233 -5.64 -3.13 -13.99
N ARG A 234 -5.47 -4.08 -14.91
CA ARG A 234 -5.29 -3.82 -16.35
C ARG A 234 -6.51 -4.29 -17.15
N PRO A 235 -7.43 -3.38 -17.50
CA PRO A 235 -8.53 -3.70 -18.41
C PRO A 235 -7.96 -3.98 -19.82
N MET A 236 -8.34 -5.08 -20.45
CA MET A 236 -7.85 -5.46 -21.79
C MET A 236 -8.55 -4.68 -22.92
N ARG A 237 -9.38 -3.68 -22.59
CA ARG A 237 -10.19 -2.93 -23.55
C ARG A 237 -9.47 -1.66 -23.99
N GLN A 238 -9.41 -1.44 -25.31
CA GLN A 238 -8.71 -0.29 -25.88
C GLN A 238 -9.27 1.04 -25.36
N GLY A 239 -8.37 1.93 -24.96
CA GLY A 239 -8.69 3.26 -24.47
C GLY A 239 -9.11 3.34 -23.01
N VAL A 240 -9.12 2.24 -22.24
CA VAL A 240 -9.31 2.30 -20.78
C VAL A 240 -7.94 2.33 -20.11
N SER A 241 -7.74 3.26 -19.17
CA SER A 241 -6.48 3.38 -18.42
C SER A 241 -6.43 2.37 -17.29
N ASP A 242 -5.26 1.77 -17.07
CA ASP A 242 -4.95 0.98 -15.89
C ASP A 242 -5.11 1.80 -14.61
N PHE A 243 -5.41 1.13 -13.50
CA PHE A 243 -5.45 1.77 -12.19
C PHE A 243 -4.94 0.86 -11.09
N HIS A 244 -4.44 1.50 -10.02
CA HIS A 244 -3.88 0.80 -8.87
C HIS A 244 -4.88 0.80 -7.71
N ILE A 245 -5.03 -0.35 -7.05
CA ILE A 245 -5.74 -0.51 -5.79
C ILE A 245 -4.69 -0.75 -4.71
N ARG A 246 -4.75 -0.02 -3.59
CA ARG A 246 -3.81 -0.18 -2.47
C ARG A 246 -4.61 -0.59 -1.24
N ILE A 247 -4.45 -1.83 -0.79
CA ILE A 247 -5.21 -2.41 0.33
C ILE A 247 -4.28 -3.03 1.38
N ASN A 248 -4.77 -3.19 2.61
CA ASN A 248 -4.06 -3.93 3.65
C ASN A 248 -3.99 -5.43 3.28
N ALA A 249 -2.88 -6.09 3.60
CA ALA A 249 -2.68 -7.52 3.42
C ALA A 249 -3.73 -8.40 4.12
N LEU A 250 -4.25 -7.97 5.28
CA LEU A 250 -5.34 -8.65 5.97
C LEU A 250 -6.64 -8.68 5.14
N GLU A 251 -6.87 -7.64 4.35
CA GLU A 251 -8.08 -7.50 3.52
C GLU A 251 -7.94 -8.08 2.12
N PHE A 252 -6.71 -8.42 1.71
CA PHE A 252 -6.43 -9.01 0.41
C PHE A 252 -7.30 -10.23 0.14
N ARG A 253 -7.43 -11.13 1.12
CA ARG A 253 -8.24 -12.35 0.96
C ARG A 253 -9.73 -12.07 0.78
N ASN A 254 -10.24 -10.99 1.36
CA ASN A 254 -11.64 -10.60 1.19
C ASN A 254 -11.90 -10.10 -0.24
N LEU A 255 -10.94 -9.34 -0.80
CA LEU A 255 -11.01 -8.92 -2.20
C LEU A 255 -10.81 -10.12 -3.14
N GLU A 256 -9.81 -10.96 -2.90
CA GLU A 256 -9.51 -12.16 -3.70
C GLU A 256 -10.72 -13.10 -3.79
N ASN A 257 -11.41 -13.35 -2.67
CA ASN A 257 -12.63 -14.17 -2.65
C ASN A 257 -13.79 -13.57 -3.45
N ARG A 258 -13.78 -12.26 -3.72
CA ARG A 258 -14.86 -11.56 -4.44
C ARG A 258 -14.60 -11.46 -5.93
N VAL A 259 -13.35 -11.47 -6.36
CA VAL A 259 -12.99 -11.32 -7.77
C VAL A 259 -13.06 -12.69 -8.47
N ARG A 260 -13.68 -12.75 -9.64
CA ARG A 260 -13.75 -13.97 -10.47
C ARG A 260 -12.40 -14.48 -10.97
N ARG A 261 -11.46 -13.59 -11.27
CA ARG A 261 -10.13 -13.92 -11.81
C ARG A 261 -9.10 -13.90 -10.69
N PRO A 262 -8.22 -14.92 -10.59
CA PRO A 262 -7.17 -14.93 -9.59
C PRO A 262 -6.24 -13.74 -9.79
N ILE A 263 -5.80 -13.16 -8.67
CA ILE A 263 -4.83 -12.07 -8.68
C ILE A 263 -3.45 -12.70 -8.89
N ALA A 264 -2.81 -12.41 -10.02
CA ALA A 264 -1.47 -12.93 -10.29
C ALA A 264 -0.46 -12.32 -9.32
N ILE A 265 0.28 -13.18 -8.61
CA ILE A 265 1.32 -12.79 -7.68
C ILE A 265 2.66 -13.11 -8.34
N PRO A 266 3.42 -12.08 -8.76
CA PRO A 266 4.79 -12.27 -9.24
C PRO A 266 5.67 -12.93 -8.18
N SER A 267 6.58 -13.83 -8.60
CA SER A 267 7.45 -14.62 -7.72
C SER A 267 8.40 -13.80 -6.84
N ASN A 268 8.63 -12.53 -7.20
CA ASN A 268 9.44 -11.59 -6.44
C ASN A 268 8.69 -10.90 -5.28
N ILE A 269 7.39 -11.18 -5.08
CA ILE A 269 6.58 -10.55 -4.04
C ILE A 269 6.19 -11.59 -2.99
N GLN A 270 6.84 -11.53 -1.83
CA GLN A 270 6.55 -12.38 -0.68
C GLN A 270 5.50 -11.74 0.24
N PHE A 271 4.42 -12.47 0.50
CA PHE A 271 3.42 -12.09 1.51
C PHE A 271 3.89 -12.53 2.87
N HIS A 272 3.95 -11.59 3.81
CA HIS A 272 4.29 -11.92 5.19
C HIS A 272 2.99 -11.79 5.98
N ARG A 273 2.35 -12.93 6.25
CA ARG A 273 1.09 -12.97 6.99
C ARG A 273 1.28 -12.68 8.48
N ASN A 274 2.42 -13.09 9.04
CA ASN A 274 2.71 -12.96 10.46
C ASN A 274 4.20 -12.61 10.69
N VAL A 275 4.50 -11.93 11.79
CA VAL A 275 5.88 -11.59 12.19
C VAL A 275 6.75 -12.84 12.31
N ILE A 276 6.15 -13.95 12.75
CA ILE A 276 6.82 -15.26 12.83
C ILE A 276 7.27 -15.73 11.45
N ASP A 277 6.46 -15.58 10.41
CA ASP A 277 6.83 -16.01 9.05
C ASP A 277 7.99 -15.17 8.51
N ARG A 278 7.95 -13.85 8.73
CA ARG A 278 9.08 -12.95 8.42
C ARG A 278 10.34 -13.34 9.18
N PHE A 279 10.21 -13.68 10.47
CA PHE A 279 11.35 -14.16 11.25
C PHE A 279 11.91 -15.47 10.69
N VAL A 280 11.06 -16.41 10.30
CA VAL A 280 11.49 -17.70 9.70
C VAL A 280 12.33 -17.45 8.45
N ASP A 281 11.95 -16.51 7.59
CA ASP A 281 12.69 -16.21 6.36
C ASP A 281 14.04 -15.55 6.65
N VAL A 282 14.09 -14.60 7.58
CA VAL A 282 15.36 -13.97 8.00
C VAL A 282 16.26 -14.98 8.71
N PHE A 283 15.68 -15.85 9.55
CA PHE A 283 16.41 -16.93 10.22
C PHE A 283 17.03 -17.90 9.20
N LYS A 284 16.28 -18.32 8.17
CA LYS A 284 16.80 -19.16 7.08
C LYS A 284 17.96 -18.49 6.35
N ALA A 285 17.82 -17.20 6.05
CA ALA A 285 18.87 -16.43 5.37
C ALA A 285 20.14 -16.35 6.21
N GLN A 286 20.02 -16.15 7.53
CA GLN A 286 21.16 -16.13 8.44
C GLN A 286 21.79 -17.51 8.59
N VAL A 287 21.00 -18.58 8.72
CA VAL A 287 21.50 -19.97 8.82
C VAL A 287 22.20 -20.41 7.54
N ALA A 288 21.79 -19.89 6.37
CA ALA A 288 22.46 -20.17 5.10
C ALA A 288 23.89 -19.61 5.01
N LEU A 289 24.25 -18.64 5.88
CA LEU A 289 25.61 -18.10 5.98
C LEU A 289 26.51 -18.96 6.89
N ASN A 290 25.92 -19.84 7.71
CA ASN A 290 26.67 -20.70 8.62
C ASN A 290 27.27 -21.89 7.83
N PRO A 291 28.40 -22.46 8.30
CA PRO A 291 29.01 -23.62 7.65
C PRO A 291 28.06 -24.82 7.64
N ILE A 292 28.13 -25.61 6.56
CA ILE A 292 27.33 -26.81 6.35
C ILE A 292 28.00 -27.99 7.07
N PHE A 293 27.21 -28.79 7.78
CA PHE A 293 27.69 -29.97 8.50
C PHE A 293 27.45 -31.25 7.69
N PRO A 294 28.47 -32.08 7.42
CA PRO A 294 28.28 -33.36 6.74
C PRO A 294 27.74 -34.40 7.74
N GLU A 295 26.44 -34.66 7.67
CA GLU A 295 25.75 -35.63 8.51
C GLU A 295 24.43 -36.04 7.88
N ASP A 296 24.11 -37.33 7.95
CA ASP A 296 22.87 -37.84 7.39
C ASP A 296 21.67 -37.53 8.28
N ALA A 297 20.54 -37.23 7.62
CA ALA A 297 19.25 -37.14 8.29
C ALA A 297 18.87 -38.55 8.77
N ASN A 298 18.77 -38.73 10.09
CA ASN A 298 18.47 -40.03 10.68
C ASN A 298 16.96 -40.40 10.61
N THR A 299 16.13 -39.55 10.03
CA THR A 299 14.68 -39.77 9.97
C THR A 299 14.14 -39.16 8.68
N ASP A 300 13.25 -39.87 7.99
CA ASP A 300 12.67 -39.44 6.71
C ASP A 300 11.79 -38.19 6.81
N LYS A 301 11.37 -37.84 8.04
CA LYS A 301 10.44 -36.73 8.29
C LYS A 301 10.84 -35.93 9.52
N CYS A 302 10.75 -34.61 9.38
CA CYS A 302 10.96 -33.67 10.47
C CYS A 302 9.96 -33.92 11.59
N PHE A 303 10.46 -34.01 12.82
CA PHE A 303 9.71 -34.33 14.03
C PHE A 303 8.52 -33.39 14.29
N ALA A 304 8.62 -32.12 13.89
CA ALA A 304 7.57 -31.14 14.11
C ALA A 304 6.51 -31.10 12.99
N CYS A 305 6.90 -30.86 11.73
CA CYS A 305 5.93 -30.76 10.63
C CYS A 305 5.49 -32.10 10.04
N MET A 306 6.30 -33.16 10.15
CA MET A 306 6.07 -34.45 9.50
C MET A 306 5.89 -34.39 7.96
N LEU A 307 6.32 -33.30 7.32
CA LEU A 307 6.13 -33.07 5.88
C LEU A 307 7.40 -33.20 5.06
N ILE A 308 8.52 -32.69 5.57
CA ILE A 308 9.82 -32.64 4.87
C ILE A 308 10.90 -33.32 5.70
N GLU A 309 11.98 -33.72 5.04
CA GLU A 309 13.15 -34.29 5.71
C GLU A 309 13.84 -33.27 6.65
N PRO A 310 14.39 -33.73 7.79
CA PRO A 310 15.28 -32.93 8.63
C PRO A 310 16.47 -32.43 7.82
N ASN A 311 16.78 -31.13 7.94
CA ASN A 311 17.88 -30.51 7.20
C ASN A 311 18.75 -29.59 8.06
N THR A 312 18.59 -29.62 9.39
CA THR A 312 19.37 -28.77 10.30
C THR A 312 19.93 -29.53 11.48
N LYS A 313 21.12 -29.12 11.91
CA LYS A 313 21.76 -29.53 13.16
C LYS A 313 22.15 -28.31 13.99
N ILE A 314 22.06 -28.47 15.31
CA ILE A 314 22.52 -27.47 16.28
C ILE A 314 23.91 -27.90 16.74
N HIS A 315 24.93 -27.09 16.50
CA HIS A 315 26.30 -27.30 16.93
C HIS A 315 26.91 -25.94 17.30
N LYS A 316 27.52 -25.84 18.49
CA LYS A 316 28.07 -24.56 18.96
C LYS A 316 29.15 -24.05 18.00
N GLN A 317 28.97 -22.85 17.49
CA GLN A 317 29.91 -22.14 16.62
C GLN A 317 30.08 -20.69 17.07
N CYS A 318 29.15 -20.16 17.85
CA CYS A 318 29.25 -18.81 18.37
C CYS A 318 30.44 -18.66 19.35
N ALA A 319 31.07 -17.50 19.32
CA ALA A 319 32.04 -17.11 20.33
C ALA A 319 31.32 -16.63 21.60
N ASP A 320 31.91 -16.89 22.76
CA ASP A 320 31.35 -16.49 24.07
C ASP A 320 31.68 -15.01 24.41
N PHE A 321 31.53 -14.12 23.42
CA PHE A 321 31.73 -12.68 23.57
C PHE A 321 30.44 -11.91 23.27
N ASP A 322 30.24 -10.79 23.96
CA ASP A 322 29.14 -9.87 23.67
C ASP A 322 29.46 -9.00 22.45
N ARG A 323 28.50 -8.16 22.05
CA ARG A 323 28.65 -7.22 20.93
C ARG A 323 29.79 -6.21 21.12
N ASN A 324 30.24 -6.00 22.36
CA ASN A 324 31.31 -5.07 22.72
C ASN A 324 32.66 -5.80 22.92
N GLY A 325 32.71 -7.11 22.66
CA GLY A 325 33.91 -7.94 22.82
C GLY A 325 34.20 -8.36 24.27
N ALA A 326 33.27 -8.15 25.20
CA ALA A 326 33.41 -8.60 26.59
C ALA A 326 33.00 -10.08 26.73
N PRO A 327 33.66 -10.86 27.59
CA PRO A 327 33.29 -12.26 27.81
C PRO A 327 31.89 -12.37 28.44
N LEU A 328 31.06 -13.28 27.91
CA LEU A 328 29.74 -13.57 28.49
C LEU A 328 29.90 -14.29 29.83
N ALA A 329 29.00 -14.02 30.77
CA ALA A 329 28.88 -14.81 31.99
C ALA A 329 28.45 -16.25 31.66
N ASP A 330 28.95 -17.24 32.41
CA ASP A 330 28.73 -18.68 32.15
C ASP A 330 27.25 -19.07 31.96
N GLY A 331 26.32 -18.40 32.66
CA GLY A 331 24.89 -18.64 32.53
C GLY A 331 24.27 -18.17 31.20
N ALA A 332 24.94 -17.27 30.47
CA ALA A 332 24.49 -16.69 29.21
C ALA A 332 25.12 -17.37 27.98
N CYS A 333 26.16 -18.21 28.15
CA CYS A 333 26.86 -18.88 27.06
C CYS A 333 26.02 -19.96 26.37
N CYS A 334 26.29 -20.19 25.08
CA CYS A 334 25.70 -21.33 24.37
C CYS A 334 26.41 -22.63 24.78
N SER A 335 25.69 -23.74 24.73
CA SER A 335 26.19 -25.07 25.08
C SER A 335 26.13 -26.02 23.89
N ASN A 336 27.03 -27.01 23.88
CA ASN A 336 27.04 -28.03 22.82
C ASN A 336 25.77 -28.87 22.87
N CYS A 337 25.13 -29.03 21.71
CA CYS A 337 24.01 -29.92 21.51
C CYS A 337 24.49 -31.22 20.86
N TYR A 338 24.19 -32.36 21.49
CA TYR A 338 24.52 -33.69 20.97
C TYR A 338 23.30 -34.43 20.41
N CYS A 339 22.21 -33.71 20.14
CA CYS A 339 21.03 -34.29 19.51
C CYS A 339 21.27 -34.56 18.02
N ARG A 340 20.61 -35.60 17.52
CA ARG A 340 20.62 -35.93 16.08
C ARG A 340 19.79 -34.92 15.26
N PRO A 341 20.08 -34.73 13.96
CA PRO A 341 19.29 -33.89 13.07
C PRO A 341 17.89 -34.48 12.87
N MET A 342 16.89 -33.93 13.55
CA MET A 342 15.49 -34.39 13.47
C MET A 342 14.50 -33.29 13.08
N TRP A 343 15.00 -32.07 12.85
CA TRP A 343 14.19 -30.89 12.60
C TRP A 343 14.56 -30.26 11.26
N CYS A 344 13.55 -29.74 10.56
CA CYS A 344 13.76 -28.84 9.44
C CYS A 344 13.99 -27.40 9.93
N VAL A 345 14.67 -26.59 9.13
CA VAL A 345 14.98 -25.19 9.43
C VAL A 345 13.74 -24.37 9.78
N GLU A 346 12.62 -24.62 9.10
CA GLU A 346 11.37 -23.89 9.34
C GLU A 346 10.79 -24.16 10.72
N CYS A 347 10.70 -25.44 11.09
CA CYS A 347 10.17 -25.82 12.40
C CYS A 347 11.08 -25.35 13.52
N LEU A 348 12.40 -25.42 13.31
CA LEU A 348 13.37 -24.92 14.28
C LEU A 348 13.26 -23.39 14.43
N ALA A 349 13.09 -22.65 13.33
CA ALA A 349 12.88 -21.21 13.36
C ALA A 349 11.57 -20.82 14.07
N ARG A 350 10.46 -21.53 13.80
CA ARG A 350 9.19 -21.31 14.52
C ARG A 350 9.31 -21.61 16.02
N TRP A 351 10.04 -22.67 16.38
CA TRP A 351 10.35 -22.99 17.77
C TRP A 351 11.17 -21.89 18.45
N PHE A 352 12.17 -21.37 17.73
CA PHE A 352 13.01 -20.29 18.20
C PHE A 352 12.17 -19.03 18.49
N ALA A 353 11.32 -18.62 17.55
CA ALA A 353 10.44 -17.45 17.68
C ALA A 353 9.45 -17.60 18.85
N ALA A 354 8.84 -18.77 19.02
CA ALA A 354 7.84 -19.02 20.05
C ALA A 354 8.38 -18.94 21.50
N ARG A 355 9.70 -18.95 21.68
CA ARG A 355 10.38 -18.86 22.99
C ARG A 355 10.97 -17.49 23.29
N GLN A 356 10.86 -16.56 22.36
CA GLN A 356 11.29 -15.19 22.61
C GLN A 356 10.23 -14.45 23.41
N SER A 357 10.67 -13.58 24.32
CA SER A 357 9.78 -12.63 24.98
C SER A 357 9.21 -11.64 23.96
N ASP A 358 7.98 -11.18 24.20
CA ASP A 358 7.34 -10.13 23.38
C ASP A 358 8.07 -8.77 23.44
N VAL A 359 9.02 -8.62 24.37
CA VAL A 359 9.86 -7.44 24.52
C VAL A 359 11.01 -7.55 23.50
N ASP A 360 11.00 -6.63 22.53
CA ASP A 360 12.01 -6.38 21.49
C ASP A 360 12.18 -7.42 20.37
N ARG A 361 11.19 -7.45 19.48
CA ARG A 361 11.18 -8.22 18.20
C ARG A 361 12.34 -7.91 17.26
N GLU A 362 12.98 -6.75 17.39
CA GLU A 362 14.13 -6.34 16.58
C GLU A 362 15.43 -7.08 16.97
N VAL A 363 15.47 -7.61 18.19
CA VAL A 363 16.65 -8.24 18.78
C VAL A 363 16.54 -9.78 18.74
N TRP A 364 15.46 -10.34 18.18
CA TRP A 364 15.21 -11.78 18.17
C TRP A 364 16.38 -12.61 17.61
N LEU A 365 17.10 -12.13 16.60
CA LEU A 365 18.27 -12.85 16.06
C LEU A 365 19.47 -12.87 17.01
N GLU A 366 19.58 -11.87 17.90
CA GLU A 366 20.66 -11.75 18.89
C GLU A 366 20.34 -12.58 20.16
N GLN A 367 19.08 -12.97 20.34
CA GLN A 367 18.64 -13.77 21.47
C GLN A 367 19.09 -15.23 21.37
N LYS A 368 18.91 -15.95 22.48
CA LYS A 368 19.24 -17.38 22.58
C LYS A 368 17.98 -18.20 22.85
N CYS A 369 17.98 -19.44 22.40
CA CYS A 369 16.88 -20.37 22.58
C CYS A 369 17.38 -21.70 23.16
N THR A 370 16.46 -22.55 23.61
CA THR A 370 16.77 -23.89 24.10
C THR A 370 16.37 -24.94 23.08
N CYS A 371 17.25 -25.92 22.85
CA CYS A 371 17.00 -27.03 21.94
C CYS A 371 15.70 -27.75 22.35
N PRO A 372 14.81 -28.06 21.40
CA PRO A 372 13.55 -28.74 21.70
C PRO A 372 13.70 -30.11 22.35
N MET A 373 14.84 -30.77 22.12
CA MET A 373 15.10 -32.13 22.59
C MET A 373 15.88 -32.15 23.91
N CYS A 374 17.07 -31.56 23.94
CA CYS A 374 17.97 -31.62 25.10
C CYS A 374 18.03 -30.33 25.93
N ARG A 375 17.31 -29.27 25.52
CA ARG A 375 17.33 -27.95 26.16
C ARG A 375 18.70 -27.25 26.21
N ALA A 376 19.70 -27.74 25.47
CA ALA A 376 20.97 -27.02 25.27
C ALA A 376 20.70 -25.60 24.74
N LYS A 377 21.41 -24.61 25.27
CA LYS A 377 21.24 -23.20 24.85
C LYS A 377 21.99 -22.97 23.55
N PHE A 378 21.34 -22.37 22.58
CA PHE A 378 21.91 -22.09 21.26
C PHE A 378 21.43 -20.74 20.72
N CYS A 379 22.21 -20.15 19.83
CA CYS A 379 21.84 -18.96 19.06
C CYS A 379 21.72 -19.29 17.55
N VAL A 380 21.34 -18.32 16.73
CA VAL A 380 21.18 -18.52 15.28
C VAL A 380 22.48 -18.97 14.61
N LEU A 381 23.64 -18.53 15.11
CA LEU A 381 24.96 -18.91 14.60
C LEU A 381 25.30 -20.39 14.87
N ASP A 382 24.67 -21.02 15.85
CA ASP A 382 24.92 -22.42 16.20
C ASP A 382 24.08 -23.40 15.35
N VAL A 383 23.30 -22.89 14.40
CA VAL A 383 22.42 -23.70 13.55
C VAL A 383 23.04 -23.84 12.17
N SER A 384 23.23 -25.06 11.71
CA SER A 384 23.83 -25.35 10.40
C SER A 384 22.90 -26.24 9.57
N TYR A 385 22.91 -26.04 8.26
CA TYR A 385 22.33 -27.02 7.33
C TYR A 385 23.18 -28.30 7.32
N ILE A 386 22.52 -29.43 7.11
CA ILE A 386 23.19 -30.72 6.91
C ILE A 386 23.24 -31.09 5.43
N THR A 387 24.32 -31.75 5.03
CA THR A 387 24.42 -32.44 3.74
C THR A 387 24.71 -33.91 3.98
N PRO A 388 24.07 -34.82 3.23
CA PRO A 388 24.32 -36.24 3.39
C PRO A 388 25.78 -36.56 3.10
N THR A 389 26.37 -37.42 3.92
CA THR A 389 27.70 -37.94 3.68
C THR A 389 27.61 -38.88 2.50
N VAL A 390 28.05 -38.42 1.33
CA VAL A 390 28.19 -39.29 0.16
C VAL A 390 29.32 -40.27 0.47
N ASP A 391 28.96 -41.47 0.92
CA ASP A 391 29.89 -42.58 1.05
C ASP A 391 30.52 -42.84 -0.33
N ALA A 392 31.83 -42.60 -0.42
CA ALA A 392 32.64 -42.78 -1.62
C ALA A 392 32.79 -44.26 -2.05
N THR A 393 31.97 -45.17 -1.51
CA THR A 393 32.04 -46.61 -1.72
C THR A 393 31.09 -47.14 -2.80
N ASN A 394 30.19 -46.32 -3.36
CA ASN A 394 29.20 -46.76 -4.36
C ASN A 394 29.39 -46.16 -5.77
N LEU A 395 30.58 -45.64 -6.10
CA LEU A 395 30.87 -45.16 -7.46
C LEU A 395 31.28 -46.27 -8.46
N THR A 396 31.48 -47.51 -8.00
CA THR A 396 31.91 -48.62 -8.87
C THR A 396 30.79 -49.48 -9.45
N GLN A 397 29.51 -49.23 -9.12
CA GLN A 397 28.41 -50.09 -9.59
C GLN A 397 27.60 -49.50 -10.76
N TYR A 398 27.91 -48.28 -11.22
CA TYR A 398 27.19 -47.63 -12.33
C TYR A 398 27.99 -47.50 -13.64
N GLN A 399 29.24 -47.98 -13.71
CA GLN A 399 30.04 -48.00 -14.94
C GLN A 399 30.04 -49.37 -15.68
N GLY A 400 29.23 -50.34 -15.23
CA GLY A 400 29.22 -51.70 -15.79
C GLY A 400 28.08 -52.04 -16.76
N ALA A 401 27.25 -51.07 -17.19
CA ALA A 401 26.02 -51.36 -17.94
C ALA A 401 25.91 -50.69 -19.32
N GLU A 402 26.98 -50.08 -19.85
CA GLU A 402 26.96 -49.42 -21.18
C GLU A 402 27.87 -50.10 -22.24
N GLY A 403 28.25 -51.37 -22.03
CA GLY A 403 29.25 -52.04 -22.87
C GLY A 403 28.85 -53.40 -23.41
N GLU A 404 27.62 -53.63 -23.89
CA GLU A 404 27.30 -54.86 -24.65
C GLU A 404 25.94 -54.77 -25.36
N ALA A 405 25.86 -54.01 -26.47
CA ALA A 405 24.79 -54.15 -27.47
C ALA A 405 25.10 -53.34 -28.75
N ASP A 406 26.14 -53.72 -29.50
CA ASP A 406 26.14 -53.51 -30.95
C ASP A 406 27.16 -54.44 -31.62
N ASP A 407 26.74 -55.69 -31.87
CA ASP A 407 27.25 -56.47 -33.00
C ASP A 407 26.28 -57.62 -33.31
N THR A 408 26.06 -57.88 -34.60
CA THR A 408 25.28 -58.99 -35.22
C THR A 408 23.75 -58.82 -35.38
N THR A 409 23.29 -58.19 -36.46
CA THR A 409 22.87 -58.82 -37.74
C THR A 409 22.19 -57.83 -38.67
#